data_AF-A0A2N2Y759-F1
#
_entry.id   AF-A0A2N2Y759-F1
#
_cell.length_a   1.000
_cell.length_b   1.000
_cell.length_c   1.000
_cell.angle_alpha   90.00
_cell.angle_beta   90.00
_cell.angle_gamma   90.00
#
_symmetry.space_group_name_H-M   'P 1'
#
loop_
_entity.id
_entity.type
_entity.pdbx_description
1 polymer ?
#
loop_
_entity_poly.entity_id
_entity_poly.type
_entity_poly.pdbx_seq_one_letter_code
_entity_poly.pdbx_strand_id
1 'polypeptide(L)'
;MKSTLYILTSFLCSYAGFSQFGPQQIISEIPNSFPKRIFSADIDGDGDKDILDASSGDDEIGWYENLDGFGSFSTRHLIKF
;
A
#
# COMPACT_ATOMS: atom_id res chain seq x y z
N MET A 1 23.69 4.12 48.39
CA MET A 1 23.61 4.99 47.20
C MET A 1 24.15 4.24 45.99
N LYS A 2 23.25 3.82 45.11
CA LYS A 2 23.43 3.55 43.66
C LYS A 2 22.10 2.94 43.19
N SER A 3 21.11 3.82 43.09
CA SER A 3 19.82 3.56 42.46
C SER A 3 20.05 3.45 40.95
N THR A 4 20.28 2.24 40.47
CA THR A 4 20.30 1.97 39.02
C THR A 4 18.85 1.84 38.55
N LEU A 5 18.49 2.81 37.71
CA LEU A 5 17.17 3.15 37.22
C LEU A 5 16.62 2.06 36.26
N TYR A 6 15.64 1.27 36.71
CA TYR A 6 14.80 0.42 35.83
C TYR A 6 13.68 1.25 35.17
N ILE A 7 14.02 2.41 34.59
CA ILE A 7 13.07 3.25 33.84
C ILE A 7 13.65 3.44 32.43
N LEU A 8 13.69 2.35 31.65
CA LEU A 8 13.78 2.47 30.19
C LEU A 8 13.22 1.25 29.46
N THR A 9 13.08 0.11 30.14
CA THR A 9 12.46 -1.09 29.55
C THR A 9 10.93 -1.05 29.57
N SER A 10 10.31 -0.19 30.38
CA SER A 10 8.84 -0.01 30.41
C SER A 10 8.30 1.00 29.41
N PHE A 11 9.14 1.57 28.53
CA PHE A 11 8.73 2.44 27.42
C PHE A 11 8.95 1.82 26.03
N LEU A 12 9.30 0.53 25.96
CA LEU A 12 9.18 -0.25 24.71
C LEU A 12 7.89 -1.08 24.65
N CYS A 13 7.11 -1.13 25.73
CA CYS A 13 5.85 -1.88 25.79
C CYS A 13 4.59 -1.00 25.61
N SER A 14 4.73 0.20 25.05
CA SER A 14 3.59 1.00 24.55
C SER A 14 3.47 1.00 23.03
N TYR A 15 4.44 0.43 22.30
CA TYR A 15 4.28 0.13 20.87
C TYR A 15 3.60 -1.23 20.64
N ALA A 16 2.79 -1.67 21.60
CA ALA A 16 1.91 -2.81 21.42
C ALA A 16 0.76 -2.37 20.49
N GLY A 17 0.91 -2.67 19.20
CA GLY A 17 -0.09 -3.45 18.50
C GLY A 17 -1.48 -2.86 18.36
N PHE A 18 -1.62 -1.57 18.07
CA PHE A 18 -2.77 -1.11 17.31
C PHE A 18 -2.31 -0.83 15.89
N SER A 19 -2.84 -1.59 14.94
CA SER A 19 -2.69 -1.33 13.52
C SER A 19 -3.34 0.02 13.24
N GLN A 20 -2.57 1.09 13.34
CA GLN A 20 -3.02 2.42 12.95
C GLN A 20 -2.86 2.47 11.44
N PHE A 21 -3.98 2.42 10.71
CA PHE A 21 -3.94 2.70 9.28
C PHE A 21 -3.26 4.04 9.07
N GLY A 22 -2.37 4.11 8.09
CA GLY A 22 -1.76 5.37 7.67
C GLY A 22 -2.81 6.36 7.15
N PRO A 23 -2.40 7.59 6.82
CA PRO A 23 -3.28 8.50 6.09
C PRO A 23 -3.78 7.85 4.79
N GLN A 24 -4.98 8.24 4.32
CA GLN A 24 -5.48 7.82 3.02
C GLN A 24 -4.43 8.16 1.94
N GLN A 25 -4.13 7.17 1.09
CA GLN A 25 -3.36 7.38 -0.13
C GLN A 25 -4.26 7.21 -1.34
N ILE A 26 -4.16 8.16 -2.26
CA ILE A 26 -4.92 8.14 -3.51
C ILE A 26 -4.01 7.55 -4.58
N ILE A 27 -4.36 6.37 -5.07
CA ILE A 27 -3.61 5.66 -6.11
C ILE A 27 -3.97 6.20 -7.50
N SER A 28 -5.25 6.54 -7.72
CA SER A 28 -5.72 7.02 -9.02
C SER A 28 -7.01 7.83 -8.91
N GLU A 29 -7.14 8.85 -9.76
CA GLU A 29 -8.33 9.70 -9.89
C GLU A 29 -8.82 9.79 -11.35
N ILE A 30 -8.62 8.73 -12.14
CA ILE A 30 -9.01 8.73 -13.56
C ILE A 30 -10.53 8.94 -13.69
N PRO A 31 -10.98 10.07 -14.27
CA PRO A 31 -12.40 10.36 -14.40
C PRO A 31 -13.09 9.32 -15.26
N ASN A 32 -14.29 8.89 -14.83
CA ASN A 32 -15.11 7.92 -15.54
C ASN A 32 -14.47 6.54 -15.78
N SER A 33 -13.40 6.17 -15.06
CA SER A 33 -12.82 4.81 -15.14
C SER A 33 -13.83 3.76 -14.65
N PHE A 34 -14.46 3.95 -13.49
CA PHE A 34 -15.39 2.97 -12.91
C PHE A 34 -14.75 1.58 -12.71
N PRO A 35 -13.67 1.46 -11.91
CA PRO A 35 -13.07 0.17 -11.58
C PRO A 35 -14.11 -0.77 -10.99
N LYS A 36 -14.25 -1.97 -11.57
CA LYS A 36 -15.22 -3.01 -11.14
C LYS A 36 -14.59 -4.10 -10.31
N ARG A 37 -13.29 -4.33 -10.49
CA ARG A 37 -12.51 -5.32 -9.75
C ARG A 37 -11.15 -4.72 -9.45
N ILE A 38 -10.69 -4.94 -8.23
CA ILE A 38 -9.34 -4.62 -7.78
C ILE A 38 -8.71 -5.92 -7.31
N PHE A 39 -7.47 -6.15 -7.71
CA PHE A 39 -6.67 -7.29 -7.28
C PHE A 39 -5.29 -6.82 -6.81
N SER A 40 -4.70 -7.55 -5.87
CA SER A 40 -3.35 -7.25 -5.40
C SER A 40 -2.50 -8.50 -5.42
N ALA A 41 -1.34 -8.40 -6.08
CA ALA A 41 -0.34 -9.43 -6.21
C ALA A 41 1.01 -8.78 -6.46
N ASP A 42 2.07 -9.56 -6.30
CA ASP A 42 3.43 -9.17 -6.70
C ASP A 42 3.53 -9.52 -8.19
N ILE A 43 3.53 -8.50 -9.07
CA ILE A 43 3.36 -8.68 -10.52
C ILE A 43 4.71 -8.65 -11.23
N ASP A 44 5.65 -7.85 -10.74
CA ASP A 44 7.00 -7.73 -11.29
C ASP A 44 8.05 -8.62 -10.59
N GLY A 45 7.69 -9.23 -9.46
CA GLY A 45 8.50 -10.23 -8.77
C GLY A 45 9.52 -9.66 -7.80
N ASP A 46 9.34 -8.41 -7.35
CA ASP A 46 10.26 -7.76 -6.41
C ASP A 46 9.93 -8.02 -4.93
N GLY A 47 8.77 -8.63 -4.67
CA GLY A 47 8.30 -9.01 -3.34
C GLY A 47 7.27 -8.07 -2.74
N ASP A 48 7.00 -6.93 -3.38
CA ASP A 48 6.01 -5.96 -2.95
C ASP A 48 4.65 -6.23 -3.61
N LYS A 49 3.57 -5.87 -2.91
CA LYS A 49 2.21 -6.09 -3.41
C LYS A 49 1.76 -4.89 -4.24
N ASP A 50 1.60 -5.13 -5.53
CA ASP A 50 1.04 -4.20 -6.52
C ASP A 50 -0.49 -4.20 -6.52
N ILE A 51 -1.07 -3.34 -7.37
CA ILE A 51 -2.51 -3.24 -7.60
C ILE A 51 -2.82 -3.38 -9.08
N LEU A 52 -3.84 -4.19 -9.40
CA LEU A 52 -4.50 -4.26 -10.68
C LEU A 52 -5.94 -3.76 -10.57
N ASP A 53 -6.37 -2.95 -11.54
CA ASP A 53 -7.76 -2.57 -11.72
C ASP A 53 -8.30 -3.11 -13.05
N ALA A 54 -9.52 -3.64 -13.03
CA ALA A 54 -10.29 -3.89 -14.25
C ALA A 54 -11.46 -2.90 -14.27
N SER A 55 -11.45 -2.03 -15.27
CA SER A 55 -12.26 -0.83 -15.33
C SER A 55 -13.22 -0.90 -16.53
N SER A 56 -14.49 -0.56 -16.29
CA SER A 56 -15.55 -0.70 -17.31
C SER A 56 -15.88 0.60 -18.03
N GLY A 57 -15.28 1.71 -17.62
CA GLY A 57 -15.52 3.02 -18.22
C GLY A 57 -14.53 3.36 -19.33
N ASP A 58 -13.31 2.82 -19.24
CA ASP A 58 -12.29 2.86 -20.28
C ASP A 58 -12.07 1.51 -20.98
N ASP A 59 -12.70 0.43 -20.49
CA ASP A 59 -12.50 -0.95 -20.95
C ASP A 59 -11.03 -1.41 -20.90
N GLU A 60 -10.27 -0.92 -19.91
CA GLU A 60 -8.85 -1.20 -19.74
C GLU A 60 -8.54 -2.00 -18.47
N ILE A 61 -7.39 -2.66 -18.48
CA ILE A 61 -6.75 -3.21 -17.29
C ILE A 61 -5.55 -2.31 -16.96
N GLY A 62 -5.56 -1.73 -15.77
CA GLY A 62 -4.45 -0.96 -15.25
C GLY A 62 -3.65 -1.71 -14.19
N TRP A 63 -2.36 -1.41 -14.16
CA TRP A 63 -1.41 -1.88 -13.15
C TRP A 63 -0.74 -0.68 -12.48
N TYR A 64 -0.60 -0.74 -11.17
CA TYR A 64 0.07 0.24 -10.33
C TYR A 64 1.12 -0.50 -9.49
N GLU A 65 2.40 -0.26 -9.81
CA GLU A 65 3.56 -0.84 -9.14
C GLU A 65 3.72 -0.22 -7.76
N ASN A 66 4.01 -1.02 -6.74
CA ASN A 66 4.31 -0.56 -5.39
C ASN A 66 5.82 -0.38 -5.22
N LEU A 67 6.31 0.85 -5.37
CA LEU A 67 7.74 1.15 -5.52
C LEU A 67 8.59 0.94 -4.25
N ASP A 68 7.95 0.86 -3.08
CA ASP A 68 8.64 0.82 -1.79
C ASP A 68 8.10 -0.21 -0.79
N GLY A 69 7.09 -1.00 -1.17
CA GLY A 69 6.42 -1.95 -0.27
C GLY A 69 5.56 -1.29 0.82
N PHE A 70 5.51 0.05 0.87
CA PHE A 70 4.79 0.83 1.88
C PHE A 70 3.64 1.67 1.31
N GLY A 71 3.32 1.50 0.02
CA GLY A 71 2.18 2.13 -0.64
C GLY A 71 2.54 3.35 -1.50
N SER A 72 3.82 3.55 -1.82
CA SER A 72 4.21 4.52 -2.85
C SER A 72 3.99 3.92 -4.25
N PHE A 73 2.82 4.15 -4.84
CA PHE A 73 2.47 3.57 -6.13
C PHE A 73 2.95 4.40 -7.34
N SER A 74 3.29 3.71 -8.43
CA SER A 74 3.56 4.32 -9.73
C SER A 74 2.28 4.89 -10.37
N THR A 75 2.44 5.59 -11.49
CA THR A 75 1.31 5.93 -12.38
C THR A 75 0.76 4.70 -13.08
N ARG A 76 -0.52 4.69 -13.46
CA ARG A 76 -1.15 3.56 -14.16
C ARG A 76 -0.37 3.11 -15.40
N HIS A 77 0.01 1.84 -15.43
CA HIS A 77 0.49 1.12 -16.61
C HIS A 77 -0.70 0.42 -17.28
N LEU A 78 -0.89 0.64 -18.57
CA LEU A 78 -1.96 -0.01 -19.33
C LEU A 78 -1.51 -1.39 -19.82
N ILE A 79 -2.25 -2.42 -19.44
CA ILE A 79 -2.07 -3.77 -19.97
C ILE A 79 -2.93 -3.91 -21.22
N LYS A 80 -2.29 -4.22 -22.35
CA LYS A 80 -2.92 -4.44 -23.64
C LYS A 80 -2.74 -5.89 -24.09
N PHE A 81 -3.74 -6.41 -24.79
CA PHE A 81 -3.74 -7.74 -25.39
C PHE A 81 -3.65 -7.66 -26.91
#